data_AF-A0A0G4MVX1-F1
#
_entry.id   AF-A0A0G4MVX1-F1
#
_cell.length_a   1.000
_cell.length_b   1.000
_cell.length_c   1.000
_cell.angle_alpha   90.00
_cell.angle_beta   90.00
_cell.angle_gamma   90.00
#
_symmetry.space_group_name_H-M   'P 1'
#
loop_
_entity.id
_entity.type
_entity.pdbx_description
1 polymer ?
#
loop_
_entity_poly.entity_id
_entity_poly.type
_entity_poly.pdbx_seq_one_letter_code
_entity_poly.pdbx_strand_id
1 'polypeptide(L)'
;QKKLARERKAAKPLGDEVQRTKKIWERLRRKSHVPSEERKQLLEELFTIITGRVKDFVLKHDAVRAVQTAIKYSNAAQRKQICTELQGTFSQLAESRYAKFLIAKLVVQKEPEIRDMIIPEFYGRVRRLINHPEASWILDDIYRQVASKEQKAILLRE
;
A
#
# COMPACT_ATOMS: atom_id res chain seq x y z
N GLN A 1 18.37 -28.27 3.11
CA GLN A 1 18.47 -26.91 2.53
C GLN A 1 17.23 -26.02 2.76
N LYS A 2 15.98 -26.48 2.49
CA LYS A 2 14.75 -25.68 2.73
C LYS A 2 14.52 -25.25 4.20
N LYS A 3 14.87 -26.10 5.17
CA LYS A 3 14.69 -25.84 6.61
C LYS A 3 15.58 -24.68 7.12
N LEU A 4 16.88 -24.73 6.76
CA LEU A 4 17.85 -23.68 7.10
C LEU A 4 17.50 -22.30 6.51
N ALA A 5 16.93 -22.28 5.29
CA ALA A 5 16.46 -21.03 4.66
C ALA A 5 15.21 -20.46 5.35
N ARG A 6 14.35 -21.32 5.91
CA ARG A 6 13.18 -20.93 6.69
C ARG A 6 13.58 -20.38 8.06
N GLU A 7 14.53 -21.03 8.72
CA GLU A 7 15.11 -20.58 10.00
C GLU A 7 15.80 -19.21 9.87
N ARG A 8 16.58 -19.00 8.79
CA ARG A 8 17.19 -17.69 8.48
C ARG A 8 16.17 -16.59 8.15
N LYS A 9 14.99 -16.94 7.61
CA LYS A 9 13.89 -15.99 7.36
C LYS A 9 13.12 -15.65 8.64
N ALA A 10 12.94 -16.62 9.53
CA ALA A 10 12.29 -16.43 10.83
C ALA A 10 13.16 -15.62 11.80
N ALA A 11 14.49 -15.75 11.69
CA ALA A 11 15.45 -14.98 12.48
C ALA A 11 15.54 -13.48 12.11
N LYS A 12 14.84 -13.03 11.05
CA LYS A 12 14.75 -11.60 10.74
C LYS A 12 13.70 -10.93 11.63
N PRO A 13 13.91 -9.69 12.07
CA PRO A 13 12.85 -8.89 12.68
C PRO A 13 11.59 -8.92 11.80
N LEU A 14 10.43 -9.22 12.40
CA LEU A 14 9.12 -9.37 11.73
C LEU A 14 8.94 -10.64 10.87
N GLY A 15 9.85 -11.61 10.93
CA GLY A 15 9.81 -12.81 10.08
C GLY A 15 8.51 -13.61 10.21
N ASP A 16 8.08 -13.89 11.45
CA ASP A 16 6.87 -14.65 11.73
C ASP A 16 5.60 -13.88 11.35
N GLU A 17 5.59 -12.57 11.57
CA GLU A 17 4.47 -11.69 11.22
C GLU A 17 4.30 -11.55 9.70
N VAL A 18 5.39 -11.46 8.94
CA VAL A 18 5.33 -11.48 7.47
C VAL A 18 4.79 -12.83 6.97
N GLN A 19 5.20 -13.94 7.57
CA GLN A 19 4.60 -15.24 7.23
C GLN A 19 3.12 -15.31 7.59
N ARG A 20 2.72 -14.72 8.73
CA ARG A 20 1.32 -14.72 9.15
C ARG A 20 0.44 -13.87 8.23
N THR A 21 0.84 -12.63 7.92
CA THR A 21 0.12 -11.75 6.98
C THR A 21 -0.02 -12.39 5.60
N LYS A 22 1.00 -13.12 5.13
CA LYS A 22 0.91 -13.90 3.89
C LYS A 22 -0.15 -15.00 3.94
N LYS A 23 -0.23 -15.77 5.04
CA LYS A 23 -1.27 -16.81 5.22
C LYS A 23 -2.68 -16.19 5.24
N ILE A 24 -2.84 -15.08 5.96
CA ILE A 24 -4.09 -14.33 6.01
C ILE A 24 -4.48 -13.86 4.60
N TRP A 25 -3.54 -13.27 3.86
CA TRP A 25 -3.76 -12.83 2.49
C TRP A 25 -4.18 -13.97 1.55
N GLU A 26 -3.50 -15.12 1.58
CA GLU A 26 -3.85 -16.28 0.75
C GLU A 26 -5.27 -16.78 1.03
N ARG A 27 -5.72 -16.72 2.28
CA ARG A 27 -7.10 -17.04 2.65
C ARG A 27 -8.08 -15.99 2.11
N LEU A 28 -7.85 -14.71 2.42
CA LEU A 28 -8.71 -13.58 2.03
C LEU A 28 -8.82 -13.36 0.52
N ARG A 29 -7.81 -13.78 -0.25
CA ARG A 29 -7.79 -13.75 -1.71
C ARG A 29 -8.88 -14.64 -2.33
N ARG A 30 -9.24 -15.76 -1.69
CA ARG A 30 -10.20 -16.76 -2.21
C ARG A 30 -11.66 -16.35 -1.90
N LYS A 31 -12.07 -15.16 -2.35
CA LYS A 31 -13.31 -14.46 -1.95
C LYS A 31 -14.54 -15.34 -1.72
N SER A 32 -14.86 -16.24 -2.67
CA SER A 32 -16.05 -17.11 -2.65
C SER A 32 -16.06 -18.15 -1.53
N HIS A 33 -14.91 -18.41 -0.90
CA HIS A 33 -14.72 -19.52 0.05
C HIS A 33 -14.45 -19.04 1.48
N VAL A 34 -14.60 -17.75 1.76
CA VAL A 34 -14.37 -17.17 3.10
C VAL A 34 -15.68 -16.57 3.61
N PRO A 35 -16.33 -17.22 4.60
CA PRO A 35 -17.49 -16.69 5.30
C PRO A 35 -17.27 -15.28 5.84
N SER A 36 -18.35 -14.51 6.02
CA SER A 36 -18.27 -13.12 6.48
C SER A 36 -17.56 -12.98 7.83
N GLU A 37 -17.91 -13.84 8.79
CA GLU A 37 -17.30 -13.84 10.13
C GLU A 37 -15.81 -14.18 10.09
N GLU A 38 -15.42 -15.23 9.34
CA GLU A 38 -14.01 -15.58 9.19
C GLU A 38 -13.23 -14.43 8.54
N ARG A 39 -13.81 -13.76 7.53
CA ARG A 39 -13.19 -12.60 6.89
C ARG A 39 -12.96 -11.47 7.89
N LYS A 40 -13.95 -11.19 8.75
CA LYS A 40 -13.85 -10.14 9.77
C LYS A 40 -12.70 -10.45 10.75
N GLN A 41 -12.65 -11.67 11.27
CA GLN A 41 -11.57 -12.12 12.18
C GLN A 41 -10.19 -12.02 11.53
N LEU A 42 -10.05 -12.48 10.28
CA LEU A 42 -8.80 -12.40 9.53
C LEU A 42 -8.36 -10.96 9.26
N LEU A 43 -9.30 -10.04 9.04
CA LEU A 43 -9.00 -8.62 8.86
C LEU A 43 -8.60 -7.96 10.17
N GLU A 44 -9.30 -8.23 11.27
CA GLU A 44 -8.94 -7.74 12.60
C GLU A 44 -7.52 -8.19 12.99
N GLU A 45 -7.20 -9.46 12.76
CA GLU A 45 -5.84 -9.97 12.96
C GLU A 45 -4.82 -9.28 12.05
N LEU A 46 -5.15 -9.09 10.76
CA LEU A 46 -4.27 -8.41 9.82
C LEU A 46 -3.97 -6.97 10.27
N PHE A 47 -4.98 -6.22 10.69
CA PHE A 47 -4.82 -4.85 11.18
C PHE A 47 -4.01 -4.81 12.48
N THR A 48 -4.21 -5.77 13.38
CA THR A 48 -3.40 -5.90 14.60
C THR A 48 -1.92 -6.07 14.29
N ILE A 49 -1.59 -6.85 13.26
CA ILE A 49 -0.19 -7.11 12.88
C ILE A 49 0.46 -5.88 12.23
N ILE A 50 -0.21 -5.23 11.27
CA ILE A 50 0.40 -4.21 10.42
C ILE A 50 0.37 -2.79 11.01
N THR A 51 -0.56 -2.50 11.92
CA THR A 51 -0.74 -1.16 12.50
C THR A 51 0.51 -0.72 13.27
N GLY A 52 0.93 0.53 13.05
CA GLY A 52 2.14 1.12 13.62
C GLY A 52 3.43 0.71 12.91
N ARG A 53 3.36 -0.18 11.92
CA ARG A 53 4.50 -0.76 11.20
C ARG A 53 4.24 -0.90 9.71
N VAL A 54 3.26 -0.19 9.14
CA VAL A 54 2.84 -0.39 7.74
C VAL A 54 4.01 -0.23 6.77
N LYS A 55 4.93 0.73 7.00
CA LYS A 55 6.15 0.93 6.20
C LYS A 55 6.98 -0.36 6.05
N ASP A 56 7.10 -1.13 7.14
CA ASP A 56 7.91 -2.35 7.17
C ASP A 56 7.33 -3.48 6.31
N PHE A 57 6.01 -3.47 6.08
CA PHE A 57 5.32 -4.47 5.25
C PHE A 57 5.26 -4.05 3.79
N VAL A 58 5.04 -2.77 3.48
CA VAL A 58 4.84 -2.33 2.08
C VAL A 58 6.12 -2.35 1.25
N LEU A 59 7.28 -2.19 1.90
CA LEU A 59 8.59 -2.28 1.23
C LEU A 59 9.03 -3.73 0.99
N LYS A 60 8.36 -4.71 1.63
CA LYS A 60 8.63 -6.14 1.44
C LYS A 60 7.73 -6.70 0.34
N HIS A 61 8.36 -7.23 -0.71
CA HIS A 61 7.69 -7.84 -1.86
C HIS A 61 6.64 -8.89 -1.47
N ASP A 62 6.97 -9.73 -0.49
CA ASP A 62 6.13 -10.85 -0.07
C ASP A 62 5.01 -10.46 0.92
N ALA A 63 5.01 -9.21 1.39
CA ALA A 63 4.05 -8.73 2.38
C ALA A 63 3.12 -7.61 1.87
N VAL A 64 3.53 -6.85 0.84
CA VAL A 64 2.75 -5.74 0.29
C VAL A 64 1.33 -6.12 -0.17
N ARG A 65 1.13 -7.37 -0.62
CA ARG A 65 -0.19 -7.88 -1.02
C ARG A 65 -1.17 -7.99 0.15
N ALA A 66 -0.67 -8.26 1.35
CA ALA A 66 -1.49 -8.28 2.56
C ALA A 66 -1.98 -6.87 2.89
N VAL A 67 -1.10 -5.86 2.82
CA VAL A 67 -1.48 -4.45 3.05
C VAL A 67 -2.47 -3.93 2.00
N GLN A 68 -2.26 -4.28 0.72
CA GLN A 68 -3.25 -3.99 -0.34
C GLN A 68 -4.63 -4.61 -0.07
N THR A 69 -4.66 -5.76 0.63
CA THR A 69 -5.90 -6.42 1.03
C THR A 69 -6.52 -5.74 2.24
N ALA A 70 -5.73 -5.28 3.21
CA ALA A 70 -6.20 -4.44 4.31
C ALA A 70 -6.89 -3.18 3.76
N ILE A 71 -6.25 -2.45 2.82
CA ILE A 71 -6.83 -1.25 2.20
C ILE A 71 -8.14 -1.55 1.46
N LYS A 72 -8.24 -2.71 0.80
CA LYS A 72 -9.46 -3.11 0.10
C LYS A 72 -10.67 -3.21 1.04
N TYR A 73 -10.47 -3.64 2.29
CA TYR A 73 -11.55 -3.84 3.26
C TYR A 73 -11.57 -2.79 4.37
N SER A 74 -10.66 -1.83 4.34
CA SER A 74 -10.58 -0.75 5.32
C SER A 74 -11.75 0.24 5.21
N ASN A 75 -12.13 0.83 6.34
CA ASN A 75 -12.96 2.03 6.37
C ASN A 75 -12.11 3.31 6.20
N ALA A 76 -12.75 4.48 6.14
CA ALA A 76 -12.08 5.77 5.94
C ALA A 76 -11.01 6.06 7.02
N ALA A 77 -11.32 5.80 8.30
CA ALA A 77 -10.39 6.02 9.40
C ALA A 77 -9.14 5.12 9.28
N GLN A 78 -9.32 3.85 8.93
CA GLN A 78 -8.22 2.91 8.71
C GLN A 78 -7.36 3.30 7.49
N ARG A 79 -7.96 3.80 6.40
CA ARG A 79 -7.21 4.31 5.25
C ARG A 79 -6.40 5.54 5.61
N LYS A 80 -6.99 6.47 6.36
CA LYS A 80 -6.31 7.66 6.88
C LYS A 80 -5.10 7.27 7.72
N GLN A 81 -5.27 6.34 8.66
CA GLN A 81 -4.19 5.84 9.49
C GLN A 81 -3.07 5.19 8.66
N ILE A 82 -3.42 4.32 7.71
CA ILE A 82 -2.44 3.73 6.78
C ILE A 82 -1.69 4.82 6.00
N CYS A 83 -2.39 5.84 5.51
CA CYS A 83 -1.77 6.96 4.80
C CYS A 83 -0.81 7.76 5.69
N THR A 84 -1.21 8.07 6.92
CA THR A 84 -0.36 8.75 7.91
C THR A 84 0.90 7.94 8.18
N GLU A 85 0.77 6.62 8.39
CA GLU A 85 1.92 5.74 8.56
C GLU A 85 2.82 5.67 7.32
N LEU A 86 2.33 5.96 6.12
CA LEU A 86 3.12 5.92 4.88
C LEU A 86 3.72 7.26 4.47
N GLN A 87 3.47 8.33 5.21
CA GLN A 87 4.01 9.65 4.90
C GLN A 87 5.54 9.64 4.77
N GLY A 88 6.02 10.37 3.77
CA GLY A 88 7.41 10.46 3.33
C GLY A 88 7.88 9.30 2.45
N THR A 89 7.01 8.34 2.11
CA THR A 89 7.39 7.15 1.32
C THR A 89 6.67 7.03 -0.02
N PHE A 90 5.66 7.86 -0.33
CA PHE A 90 4.82 7.65 -1.52
C PHE A 90 5.60 7.71 -2.83
N SER A 91 6.61 8.58 -2.96
CA SER A 91 7.52 8.60 -4.12
C SER A 91 8.22 7.25 -4.30
N GLN A 92 8.77 6.67 -3.23
CA GLN A 92 9.45 5.36 -3.29
C GLN A 92 8.45 4.24 -3.63
N LEU A 93 7.24 4.29 -3.08
CA LEU A 93 6.20 3.31 -3.35
C LEU A 93 5.73 3.37 -4.82
N ALA A 94 5.66 4.57 -5.42
CA ALA A 94 5.28 4.76 -6.81
C ALA A 94 6.31 4.13 -7.76
N GLU A 95 7.60 4.18 -7.42
CA GLU A 95 8.68 3.57 -8.19
C GLU A 95 8.74 2.03 -8.02
N SER A 96 8.05 1.47 -7.03
CA SER A 96 8.04 0.03 -6.79
C SER A 96 7.11 -0.72 -7.73
N ARG A 97 7.62 -1.78 -8.38
CA ARG A 97 6.84 -2.70 -9.21
C ARG A 97 5.57 -3.22 -8.53
N TYR A 98 5.61 -3.45 -7.22
CA TYR A 98 4.52 -4.05 -6.46
C TYR A 98 3.81 -3.08 -5.51
N ALA A 99 4.54 -2.14 -4.91
CA ALA A 99 3.95 -1.23 -3.94
C ALA A 99 3.15 -0.10 -4.58
N LYS A 100 3.39 0.24 -5.86
CA LYS A 100 2.62 1.27 -6.58
C LYS A 100 1.10 1.03 -6.54
N PHE A 101 0.67 -0.22 -6.60
CA PHE A 101 -0.76 -0.59 -6.56
C PHE A 101 -1.42 -0.29 -5.21
N LEU A 102 -0.62 -0.08 -4.17
CA LEU A 102 -1.11 0.40 -2.88
C LEU A 102 -1.59 1.85 -3.00
N ILE A 103 -0.81 2.70 -3.68
CA ILE A 103 -1.18 4.10 -3.94
C ILE A 103 -2.48 4.15 -4.75
N ALA A 104 -2.54 3.40 -5.86
CA ALA A 104 -3.74 3.30 -6.69
C ALA A 104 -5.00 2.93 -5.86
N LYS A 105 -4.88 1.99 -4.92
CA LYS A 105 -5.98 1.56 -4.05
C LYS A 105 -6.42 2.61 -3.03
N LEU A 106 -5.51 3.46 -2.57
CA LEU A 106 -5.84 4.57 -1.67
C LEU A 106 -6.54 5.68 -2.43
N VAL A 107 -5.99 6.11 -3.56
CA VAL A 107 -6.50 7.26 -4.31
C VAL A 107 -7.82 6.98 -5.05
N VAL A 108 -8.10 5.72 -5.43
CA VAL A 108 -9.37 5.34 -6.07
C VAL A 108 -10.60 5.53 -5.17
N GLN A 109 -10.40 5.65 -3.85
CA GLN A 109 -11.50 5.95 -2.92
C GLN A 109 -11.97 7.40 -3.00
N LYS A 110 -11.23 8.27 -3.71
CA LYS A 110 -11.55 9.69 -3.96
C LYS A 110 -11.79 10.51 -2.68
N GLU A 111 -11.11 10.14 -1.60
CA GLU A 111 -11.11 10.91 -0.36
C GLU A 111 -10.16 12.11 -0.48
N PRO A 112 -10.65 13.36 -0.33
CA PRO A 112 -9.83 14.55 -0.43
C PRO A 112 -8.63 14.53 0.52
N GLU A 113 -8.84 14.12 1.77
CA GLU A 113 -7.76 14.04 2.77
C GLU A 113 -6.64 13.10 2.34
N ILE A 114 -6.98 11.93 1.80
CA ILE A 114 -6.02 10.92 1.32
C ILE A 114 -5.24 11.45 0.12
N ARG A 115 -5.95 12.06 -0.84
CA ARG A 115 -5.35 12.72 -1.99
C ARG A 115 -4.37 13.81 -1.56
N ASP A 116 -4.76 14.65 -0.62
CA ASP A 116 -3.99 15.80 -0.16
C ASP A 116 -2.79 15.41 0.72
N MET A 117 -2.78 14.18 1.26
CA MET A 117 -1.58 13.58 1.85
C MET A 117 -0.63 12.99 0.81
N ILE A 118 -1.14 12.39 -0.27
CA ILE A 118 -0.32 11.63 -1.23
C ILE A 118 0.31 12.53 -2.29
N ILE A 119 -0.49 13.37 -2.96
CA ILE A 119 -0.05 14.10 -4.16
C ILE A 119 1.13 15.04 -3.88
N PRO A 120 1.15 15.79 -2.75
CA PRO A 120 2.27 16.69 -2.48
C PRO A 120 3.64 16.00 -2.34
N GLU A 121 3.68 14.70 -2.04
CA GLU A 121 4.96 13.97 -1.96
C GLU A 121 5.62 13.73 -3.31
N PHE A 122 4.91 13.97 -4.42
CA PHE A 122 5.48 13.90 -5.77
C PHE A 122 6.06 15.24 -6.25
N TYR A 123 5.75 16.34 -5.57
CA TYR A 123 6.29 17.66 -5.91
C TYR A 123 7.82 17.69 -5.75
N GLY A 124 8.47 18.46 -6.61
CA GLY A 124 9.91 18.48 -6.84
C GLY A 124 10.46 17.24 -7.55
N ARG A 125 9.62 16.25 -7.90
CA ARG A 125 10.06 14.96 -8.48
C ARG A 125 9.24 14.54 -9.70
N VAL A 126 8.25 15.33 -10.12
CA VAL A 126 7.30 14.98 -11.18
C VAL A 126 8.03 14.57 -12.47
N ARG A 127 8.96 15.39 -12.96
CA ARG A 127 9.74 15.09 -14.19
C ARG A 127 10.51 13.78 -14.10
N ARG A 128 11.03 13.40 -12.93
CA ARG A 128 11.71 12.10 -12.75
C ARG A 128 10.70 10.95 -12.76
N LEU A 129 9.59 11.11 -12.03
CA LEU A 129 8.57 10.08 -11.86
C LEU A 129 7.83 9.78 -13.17
N ILE A 130 7.53 10.79 -13.99
CA ILE A 130 6.85 10.58 -15.29
C ILE A 130 7.71 9.79 -16.29
N ASN A 131 9.03 9.82 -16.14
CA ASN A 131 9.96 9.04 -16.96
C ASN A 131 10.29 7.66 -16.35
N HIS A 132 9.81 7.36 -15.14
CA HIS A 132 10.05 6.09 -14.48
C HIS A 132 9.00 5.04 -14.91
N PRO A 133 9.39 3.84 -15.39
CA PRO A 133 8.46 2.83 -15.93
C PRO A 133 7.28 2.46 -15.04
N GLU A 134 7.50 2.43 -13.72
CA GLU A 134 6.47 2.03 -12.75
C GLU A 134 5.69 3.23 -12.20
N ALA A 135 6.33 4.40 -12.07
CA ALA A 135 5.74 5.55 -11.38
C ALA A 135 4.94 6.44 -12.34
N SER A 136 5.33 6.47 -13.62
CA SER A 136 4.63 7.22 -14.66
C SER A 136 3.16 6.85 -14.74
N TRP A 137 2.85 5.56 -14.64
CA TRP A 137 1.49 5.05 -14.62
C TRP A 137 0.68 5.55 -13.41
N ILE A 138 1.29 5.59 -12.23
CA ILE A 138 0.62 6.13 -11.03
C ILE A 138 0.39 7.63 -11.16
N LEU A 139 1.39 8.36 -11.65
CA LEU A 139 1.31 9.80 -11.78
C LEU A 139 0.25 10.21 -12.81
N ASP A 140 0.17 9.47 -13.91
CA ASP A 140 -0.86 9.62 -14.94
C ASP A 140 -2.27 9.32 -14.39
N ASP A 141 -2.43 8.23 -13.66
CA ASP A 141 -3.72 7.85 -13.04
C ASP A 141 -4.20 8.90 -12.03
N ILE A 142 -3.29 9.37 -11.18
CA ILE A 142 -3.53 10.44 -10.21
C ILE A 142 -3.95 11.72 -10.92
N TYR A 143 -3.20 12.13 -11.94
CA TYR A 143 -3.49 13.34 -12.70
C TYR A 143 -4.88 13.24 -13.35
N ARG A 144 -5.21 12.14 -14.03
CA ARG A 144 -6.49 12.02 -14.75
C ARG A 144 -7.69 11.92 -13.81
N GLN A 145 -7.59 11.10 -12.76
CA GLN A 145 -8.78 10.63 -12.02
C GLN A 145 -8.95 11.25 -10.63
N VAL A 146 -7.89 11.79 -10.02
CA VAL A 146 -7.88 12.08 -8.57
C VAL A 146 -7.52 13.52 -8.25
N ALA A 147 -6.50 14.07 -8.91
CA ALA A 147 -5.94 15.39 -8.62
C ALA A 147 -6.99 16.51 -8.78
N SER A 148 -7.00 17.45 -7.83
CA SER A 148 -7.78 18.69 -7.94
C SER A 148 -7.27 19.56 -9.09
N LYS A 149 -8.02 20.60 -9.45
CA LYS A 149 -7.62 21.55 -10.50
C LYS A 149 -6.29 22.24 -10.16
N GLU A 150 -6.11 22.60 -8.89
CA GLU A 150 -4.91 23.24 -8.36
C GLU A 150 -3.72 22.27 -8.38
N GLN A 151 -3.94 21.02 -7.93
CA GLN A 151 -2.92 19.99 -7.95
C GLN A 151 -2.46 19.65 -9.38
N LYS A 152 -3.40 19.59 -10.33
CA LYS A 152 -3.09 19.41 -11.76
C LYS A 152 -2.19 20.53 -12.29
N ALA A 153 -2.50 21.78 -11.94
CA ALA A 153 -1.69 22.92 -12.35
C ALA A 153 -0.26 22.87 -11.80
N ILE A 154 -0.09 22.44 -10.54
CA ILE A 154 1.23 22.23 -9.94
C ILE A 154 1.98 21.10 -10.64
N LEU A 155 1.32 19.95 -10.85
CA LEU A 155 1.93 18.79 -11.52
C LEU A 155 2.38 19.11 -12.97
N LEU A 156 1.67 19.97 -13.70
CA LEU A 156 2.06 20.37 -15.06
C LEU A 156 3.21 21.38 -15.12
N ARG A 157 3.44 22.12 -14.03
CA ARG A 157 4.43 23.20 -14.00
C ARG A 157 5.86 22.69 -13.79
N GLU A 158 6.01 21.50 -13.19
CA GLU A 158 7.29 20.83 -12.92
C GLU A 158 7.79 19.94 -14.06
#